data_AF-Q0UIA9-F1
#
_entry.id   AF-Q0UIA9-F1
#
_cell.length_a   1.000
_cell.length_b   1.000
_cell.length_c   1.000
_cell.angle_alpha   90.00
_cell.angle_beta   90.00
_cell.angle_gamma   90.00
#
_symmetry.space_group_name_H-M   'P 1'
#
loop_
_entity.id
_entity.type
_entity.pdbx_description
1 polymer ?
#
loop_
_entity_poly.entity_id
_entity_poly.type
_entity_poly.pdbx_seq_one_letter_code
_entity_poly.pdbx_strand_id
1 'polypeptide(L)'
;MTTSTEEWLSHLHRLIDRDNYIYADDLRNWGFTIYRTCYTPSSDEKWPQLLETIQTCAHNDVLSQTQSKEDDAQFKKVMSLFRLDARSEPSLSALTIPQLRELYNTTSTDPPLNSDFPLRRVFLVASAETFWADEPDTVITCVDADYRTENYVPMPKHQNPN
;
A
#
# COMPACT_ATOMS: atom_id res chain seq x y z
N MET A 1 -5.07 4.76 14.98
CA MET A 1 -4.12 5.72 14.39
C MET A 1 -4.30 5.59 12.89
N THR A 2 -5.09 6.48 12.32
CA THR A 2 -5.23 6.65 10.87
C THR A 2 -3.93 7.28 10.37
N THR A 3 -3.28 6.63 9.41
CA THR A 3 -2.01 7.11 8.87
C THR A 3 -2.20 7.63 7.46
N SER A 4 -1.53 8.76 7.20
CA SER A 4 -1.59 9.61 6.00
C SER A 4 -0.95 8.94 4.77
N THR A 5 -1.29 9.43 3.56
CA THR A 5 -0.65 9.11 2.26
C THR A 5 0.87 8.96 2.37
N GLU A 6 1.50 9.83 3.17
CA GLU A 6 2.96 9.90 3.32
C GLU A 6 3.58 8.59 3.79
N GLU A 7 2.87 7.76 4.56
CA GLU A 7 3.43 6.52 5.09
C GLU A 7 3.51 5.40 4.03
N TRP A 8 2.48 5.21 3.20
CA TRP A 8 2.57 4.18 2.15
C TRP A 8 3.48 4.62 1.01
N LEU A 9 3.51 5.92 0.70
CA LEU A 9 4.49 6.51 -0.22
C LEU A 9 5.92 6.29 0.31
N SER A 10 6.16 6.44 1.61
CA SER A 10 7.45 6.11 2.24
C SER A 10 7.83 4.63 2.10
N HIS A 11 6.85 3.71 2.08
CA HIS A 11 7.11 2.30 1.80
C HIS A 11 7.47 2.08 0.33
N LEU A 12 6.85 2.80 -0.60
CA LEU A 12 7.22 2.81 -2.02
C LEU A 12 8.67 3.30 -2.20
N HIS A 13 9.09 4.35 -1.50
CA HIS A 13 10.49 4.84 -1.50
C HIS A 13 11.51 3.74 -1.13
N ARG A 14 11.23 2.94 -0.09
CA ARG A 14 12.11 1.81 0.30
C ARG A 14 12.21 0.71 -0.76
N LEU A 15 11.26 0.62 -1.70
CA LEU A 15 11.29 -0.38 -2.77
C LEU A 15 12.36 -0.06 -3.82
N ILE A 16 12.61 1.23 -4.05
CA ILE A 16 13.46 1.75 -5.13
C ILE A 16 14.87 2.10 -4.60
N ASP A 17 15.00 2.49 -3.32
CA ASP A 17 16.25 3.00 -2.73
C ASP A 17 17.26 1.92 -2.27
N ARG A 18 16.90 0.62 -2.25
CA ARG A 18 17.91 -0.42 -1.93
C ARG A 18 18.83 -0.67 -3.12
N ASP A 19 19.98 0.01 -3.07
CA ASP A 19 21.23 -0.26 -3.78
C ASP A 19 21.05 -0.55 -5.27
N ASN A 20 20.88 0.52 -6.06
CA ASN A 20 21.20 0.80 -7.48
C ASN A 20 21.62 -0.34 -8.47
N TYR A 21 21.21 -1.57 -8.23
CA TYR A 21 21.50 -2.79 -8.96
C TYR A 21 20.29 -3.71 -8.79
N ILE A 22 19.13 -3.22 -9.23
CA ILE A 22 18.09 -4.17 -9.57
C ILE A 22 18.56 -4.87 -10.84
N TYR A 23 19.22 -6.03 -10.69
CA TYR A 23 19.41 -6.90 -11.82
C TYR A 23 18.04 -7.15 -12.45
N ALA A 24 18.01 -6.94 -13.76
CA ALA A 24 16.87 -7.11 -14.63
C ALA A 24 16.05 -8.38 -14.41
N ASP A 25 16.68 -9.41 -13.84
CA ASP A 25 16.19 -10.77 -13.71
C ASP A 25 15.69 -11.10 -12.28
N ASP A 26 15.90 -10.22 -11.29
CA ASP A 26 15.42 -10.33 -9.90
C ASP A 26 14.17 -9.46 -9.61
N LEU A 27 13.56 -8.93 -10.66
CA LEU A 27 12.45 -7.98 -10.60
C LEU A 27 11.13 -8.67 -10.21
N ARG A 28 10.88 -8.73 -8.90
CA ARG A 28 9.59 -9.15 -8.32
C ARG A 28 8.50 -8.12 -8.63
N ASN A 29 7.25 -8.59 -8.78
CA ASN A 29 6.08 -7.69 -8.77
C ASN A 29 6.10 -6.82 -7.50
N TRP A 30 5.74 -5.54 -7.64
CA TRP A 30 5.66 -4.59 -6.52
C TRP A 30 4.30 -3.90 -6.53
N GLY A 31 4.00 -3.17 -5.45
CA GLY A 31 2.70 -2.56 -5.21
C GLY A 31 2.06 -3.14 -3.96
N PHE A 32 0.73 -3.14 -3.90
CA PHE A 32 0.00 -3.41 -2.66
C PHE A 32 -1.20 -4.31 -2.88
N THR A 33 -1.51 -5.13 -1.88
CA THR A 33 -2.89 -5.62 -1.69
C THR A 33 -3.69 -4.52 -1.01
N ILE A 34 -4.90 -4.26 -1.50
CA ILE A 34 -5.84 -3.30 -0.94
C ILE A 34 -7.15 -4.00 -0.61
N TYR A 35 -7.58 -3.91 0.66
CA TYR A 35 -8.87 -4.42 1.12
C TYR A 35 -9.89 -3.29 1.22
N ARG A 36 -11.00 -3.43 0.50
CA ARG A 36 -12.19 -2.60 0.68
C ARG A 36 -13.04 -3.17 1.80
N THR A 37 -13.42 -2.34 2.78
CA THR A 37 -14.26 -2.77 3.92
C THR A 37 -15.58 -2.02 4.04
N CYS A 38 -15.84 -1.05 3.15
CA CYS A 38 -17.06 -0.25 3.10
C CYS A 38 -17.83 -0.47 1.79
N TYR A 39 -19.14 -0.75 1.89
CA TYR A 39 -20.03 -1.13 0.79
C TYR A 39 -21.32 -0.31 0.81
N THR A 40 -21.17 0.98 0.53
CA THR A 40 -22.27 1.91 0.26
C THR A 40 -22.27 2.31 -1.21
N PRO A 41 -23.41 2.77 -1.77
CA PRO A 41 -23.46 3.23 -3.16
C PRO A 41 -22.40 4.30 -3.49
N SER A 42 -22.12 5.22 -2.56
CA SER A 42 -21.07 6.22 -2.73
C SER A 42 -19.66 5.61 -2.77
N SER A 43 -19.38 4.62 -1.91
CA SER A 43 -18.09 3.92 -1.97
C SER A 43 -17.95 3.03 -3.22
N ASP A 44 -19.05 2.52 -3.78
CA ASP A 44 -19.01 1.76 -5.04
C ASP A 44 -18.56 2.65 -6.21
N GLU A 45 -19.05 3.89 -6.24
CA GLU A 45 -18.65 4.89 -7.23
C GLU A 45 -17.20 5.36 -7.04
N LYS A 46 -16.78 5.58 -5.80
CA LYS A 46 -15.42 6.05 -5.47
C LYS A 46 -14.35 4.95 -5.55
N TRP A 47 -14.71 3.67 -5.52
CA TRP A 47 -13.74 2.58 -5.49
C TRP A 47 -12.84 2.53 -6.73
N PRO A 48 -13.37 2.54 -7.98
CA PRO A 48 -12.51 2.60 -9.16
C PRO A 48 -11.61 3.84 -9.19
N GLN A 49 -12.12 4.99 -8.74
CA GLN A 49 -11.37 6.25 -8.69
C GLN A 49 -10.18 6.15 -7.73
N LEU A 50 -10.38 5.56 -6.54
CA LEU A 50 -9.29 5.33 -5.58
C LEU A 50 -8.19 4.43 -6.18
N LEU A 51 -8.54 3.36 -6.89
CA LEU A 51 -7.56 2.48 -7.54
C LEU A 51 -6.75 3.23 -8.61
N GLU A 52 -7.42 4.05 -9.42
CA GLU A 52 -6.78 4.90 -10.43
C GLU A 52 -5.84 5.94 -9.80
N THR A 53 -6.26 6.56 -8.69
CA THR A 53 -5.43 7.52 -7.96
C THR A 53 -4.17 6.85 -7.43
N ILE A 54 -4.27 5.68 -6.79
CA ILE A 54 -3.09 4.94 -6.29
C ILE A 54 -2.14 4.59 -7.44
N GLN A 55 -2.68 4.15 -8.58
CA GLN A 55 -1.85 3.84 -9.75
C GLN A 55 -1.15 5.08 -10.32
N THR A 56 -1.84 6.23 -10.34
CA THR A 56 -1.29 7.51 -10.77
C THR A 56 -0.19 8.01 -9.81
N CYS A 57 -0.41 7.91 -8.51
CA CYS A 57 0.59 8.23 -7.50
C CYS A 57 1.83 7.34 -7.66
N ALA A 58 1.65 6.02 -7.79
CA ALA A 58 2.74 5.08 -8.01
C ALA A 58 3.54 5.39 -9.28
N HIS A 59 2.86 5.75 -10.37
CA HIS A 59 3.50 6.18 -11.62
C HIS A 59 4.37 7.43 -11.42
N ASN A 60 3.82 8.46 -10.80
CA ASN A 60 4.52 9.73 -10.56
C ASN A 60 5.71 9.57 -9.61
N ASP A 61 5.57 8.72 -8.59
CA ASP A 61 6.65 8.41 -7.65
C ASP A 61 7.80 7.69 -8.34
N VAL A 62 7.51 6.70 -9.20
CA VAL A 62 8.56 6.00 -9.94
C VAL A 62 9.32 6.98 -10.83
N LEU A 63 8.63 7.87 -11.55
CA LEU A 63 9.29 8.92 -12.36
C LEU A 63 10.22 9.79 -11.51
N SER A 64 9.73 10.25 -10.36
CA SER A 64 10.47 11.11 -9.44
C SER A 64 11.72 10.41 -8.90
N GLN A 65 11.58 9.16 -8.44
CA GLN A 65 12.65 8.43 -7.78
C GLN A 65 13.70 7.90 -8.73
N THR A 66 13.30 7.40 -9.91
CA THR A 66 14.28 6.95 -10.91
C THR A 66 14.90 8.12 -11.67
N GLN A 67 14.47 9.36 -11.40
CA GLN A 67 14.85 10.57 -12.13
C GLN A 67 14.77 10.37 -13.66
N SER A 68 13.79 9.57 -14.08
CA SER A 68 13.62 9.13 -15.47
C SER A 68 12.45 9.86 -16.12
N LYS A 69 12.34 9.70 -17.43
CA LYS A 69 11.18 10.08 -18.24
C LYS A 69 10.30 8.88 -18.50
N GLU A 70 9.04 9.12 -18.84
CA GLU A 70 8.08 8.05 -19.17
C GLU A 70 8.56 7.13 -20.30
N ASP A 71 9.37 7.67 -21.21
CA ASP A 71 9.90 6.89 -22.32
C ASP A 71 11.11 6.02 -21.99
N ASP A 72 11.73 6.22 -20.83
CA ASP A 72 12.94 5.51 -20.45
C ASP A 72 12.64 4.02 -20.21
N ALA A 73 13.53 3.17 -20.73
CA ALA A 73 13.39 1.73 -20.60
C ALA A 73 13.36 1.28 -19.13
N GLN A 74 14.10 1.97 -18.25
CA GLN A 74 14.09 1.70 -16.81
C GLN A 74 12.73 2.01 -16.19
N PHE A 75 12.15 3.17 -16.50
CA PHE A 75 10.81 3.55 -16.03
C PHE A 75 9.76 2.52 -16.47
N LYS A 76 9.69 2.25 -17.78
CA LYS A 76 8.76 1.28 -18.36
C LYS A 76 8.90 -0.10 -17.73
N LYS A 77 10.14 -0.50 -17.42
CA LYS A 77 10.43 -1.78 -16.78
C LYS A 77 10.00 -1.83 -15.31
N VAL A 78 10.27 -0.79 -14.53
CA VAL A 78 9.80 -0.73 -13.14
C VAL A 78 8.28 -0.70 -13.12
N MET A 79 7.65 0.14 -13.92
CA MET A 79 6.20 0.28 -13.94
C MET A 79 5.49 -0.98 -14.43
N SER A 80 6.08 -1.77 -15.34
CA SER A 80 5.49 -3.03 -15.82
C SER A 80 5.34 -4.10 -14.74
N LEU A 81 5.98 -3.93 -13.58
CA LEU A 81 5.92 -4.84 -12.43
C LEU A 81 4.97 -4.35 -11.35
N PHE A 82 4.41 -3.15 -11.49
CA PHE A 82 3.42 -2.63 -10.56
C PHE A 82 2.15 -3.46 -10.64
N ARG A 83 1.64 -3.89 -9.48
CA ARG A 83 0.40 -4.63 -9.32
C ARG A 83 -0.37 -4.02 -8.16
N LEU A 84 -1.66 -3.81 -8.37
CA LEU A 84 -2.61 -3.49 -7.31
C LEU A 84 -3.55 -4.69 -7.18
N ASP A 85 -3.41 -5.44 -6.08
CA ASP A 85 -4.26 -6.59 -5.75
C ASP A 85 -5.49 -6.09 -5.00
N ALA A 86 -6.55 -5.77 -5.76
CA ALA A 86 -7.75 -5.12 -5.26
C ALA A 86 -8.80 -6.14 -4.78
N ARG A 87 -8.93 -6.28 -3.45
CA ARG A 87 -9.84 -7.20 -2.76
C ARG A 87 -11.10 -6.44 -2.33
N SER A 88 -12.25 -6.85 -2.85
CA SER A 88 -13.54 -6.14 -2.67
C SER A 88 -14.72 -7.09 -2.46
N GLU A 89 -14.47 -8.30 -1.99
CA GLU A 89 -15.46 -9.33 -1.71
C GLU A 89 -16.35 -8.91 -0.52
N PRO A 90 -17.69 -9.01 -0.60
CA PRO A 90 -18.58 -8.54 0.48
C PRO A 90 -18.29 -9.11 1.87
N SER A 91 -17.64 -10.27 1.97
CA SER A 91 -17.20 -10.88 3.23
C SER A 91 -16.12 -10.07 3.97
N LEU A 92 -15.49 -9.10 3.31
CA LEU A 92 -14.55 -8.16 3.92
C LEU A 92 -15.25 -7.04 4.69
N SER A 93 -16.57 -6.89 4.53
CA SER A 93 -17.34 -5.90 5.26
C SER A 93 -17.20 -6.12 6.77
N ALA A 94 -17.03 -5.03 7.51
CA ALA A 94 -16.87 -5.02 8.96
C ALA A 94 -15.66 -5.78 9.54
N LEU A 95 -14.72 -6.28 8.71
CA LEU A 95 -13.47 -6.82 9.23
C LEU A 95 -12.61 -5.73 9.88
N THR A 96 -12.15 -6.01 11.08
CA THR A 96 -11.21 -5.14 11.82
C THR A 96 -9.79 -5.32 11.27
N ILE A 97 -8.91 -4.34 11.54
CA ILE A 97 -7.49 -4.42 11.13
C ILE A 97 -6.82 -5.72 11.63
N PRO A 98 -6.99 -6.17 12.89
CA PRO A 98 -6.45 -7.46 13.33
C PRO A 98 -6.94 -8.66 12.50
N GLN A 99 -8.22 -8.69 12.14
CA GLN A 99 -8.78 -9.76 11.30
C GLN A 99 -8.25 -9.70 9.87
N LEU A 100 -8.04 -8.49 9.33
CA LEU A 100 -7.40 -8.33 8.01
C LEU A 100 -5.93 -8.76 8.03
N ARG A 101 -5.19 -8.53 9.12
CA ARG A 101 -3.83 -9.07 9.27
C ARG A 101 -3.84 -10.59 9.29
N GLU A 102 -4.75 -11.20 10.04
CA GLU A 102 -4.91 -12.65 10.07
C GLU A 102 -5.21 -13.18 8.66
N LEU A 103 -6.20 -12.59 7.97
CA LEU A 103 -6.54 -12.93 6.58
C LEU A 103 -5.33 -12.82 5.65
N TYR A 104 -4.58 -11.72 5.71
CA TYR A 104 -3.37 -11.51 4.90
C TYR A 104 -2.32 -12.60 5.16
N ASN A 105 -2.18 -13.02 6.42
CA ASN A 105 -1.16 -13.97 6.85
C ASN A 105 -1.53 -15.44 6.60
N THR A 106 -2.82 -15.78 6.52
CA THR A 106 -3.30 -17.18 6.43
C THR A 106 -3.78 -17.59 5.04
N THR A 107 -3.91 -16.67 4.09
CA THR A 107 -4.44 -16.98 2.75
C THR A 107 -3.42 -17.77 1.91
N SER A 108 -3.76 -19.01 1.56
CA SER A 108 -2.87 -19.91 0.81
C SER A 108 -3.23 -20.12 -0.65
N THR A 109 -4.52 -20.03 -1.00
CA THR A 109 -5.01 -20.35 -2.36
C THR A 109 -4.82 -19.20 -3.35
N ASP A 110 -4.88 -17.97 -2.85
CA ASP A 110 -4.65 -16.76 -3.62
C ASP A 110 -3.93 -15.73 -2.74
N PRO A 111 -2.62 -15.94 -2.49
CA PRO A 111 -1.89 -15.19 -1.49
C PRO A 111 -1.84 -13.69 -1.86
N PRO A 112 -1.95 -12.79 -0.87
CA PRO A 112 -1.78 -11.37 -1.08
C PRO A 112 -0.42 -11.04 -1.71
N LEU A 113 -0.36 -9.94 -2.44
CA LEU A 113 0.86 -9.46 -3.06
C LEU A 113 1.96 -9.27 -2.01
N ASN A 114 3.14 -9.83 -2.30
CA ASN A 114 4.33 -9.80 -1.44
C ASN A 114 4.18 -10.44 -0.05
N SER A 115 3.14 -11.25 0.17
CA SER A 115 2.95 -11.99 1.42
C SER A 115 4.14 -12.90 1.75
N ASP A 116 4.82 -13.49 0.77
CA ASP A 116 6.01 -14.32 0.96
C ASP A 116 7.32 -13.52 1.10
N PHE A 117 7.26 -12.19 1.18
CA PHE A 117 8.45 -11.34 1.28
C PHE A 117 8.48 -10.57 2.62
N PRO A 118 9.19 -11.09 3.65
CA PRO A 118 9.11 -10.58 5.03
C PRO A 118 9.43 -9.09 5.22
N LEU A 119 10.19 -8.48 4.31
CA LEU A 119 10.55 -7.06 4.38
C LEU A 119 9.47 -6.13 3.80
N ARG A 120 8.39 -6.67 3.20
CA ARG A 120 7.41 -5.93 2.39
C ARG A 120 5.96 -6.38 2.62
N ARG A 121 5.66 -6.95 3.78
CA ARG A 121 4.31 -7.42 4.16
C ARG A 121 3.44 -6.26 4.65
N VAL A 122 3.07 -5.38 3.72
CA VAL A 122 2.20 -4.22 3.96
C VAL A 122 1.00 -4.29 3.03
N PHE A 123 -0.18 -3.94 3.55
CA PHE A 123 -1.41 -3.81 2.77
C PHE A 123 -2.14 -2.50 3.06
N LEU A 124 -3.02 -2.12 2.15
CA LEU A 124 -3.85 -0.92 2.26
C LEU A 124 -5.28 -1.30 2.67
N VAL A 125 -5.95 -0.42 3.41
CA VAL A 125 -7.36 -0.59 3.79
C VAL A 125 -8.15 0.65 3.38
N ALA A 126 -9.12 0.44 2.50
CA ALA A 126 -10.11 1.43 2.11
C ALA A 126 -11.37 1.24 2.97
N SER A 127 -11.42 2.01 4.07
CA SER A 127 -12.51 1.97 5.04
C SER A 127 -13.59 3.00 4.73
N ALA A 128 -14.63 3.09 5.57
CA ALA A 128 -15.64 4.14 5.44
C ALA A 128 -15.02 5.55 5.47
N GLU A 129 -14.01 5.77 6.32
CA GLU A 129 -13.30 7.05 6.43
C GLU A 129 -12.60 7.43 5.12
N THR A 130 -12.02 6.43 4.43
CA THR A 130 -11.40 6.62 3.11
C THR A 130 -12.40 7.15 2.09
N PHE A 131 -13.63 6.62 2.06
CA PHE A 131 -14.65 7.04 1.09
C PHE A 131 -15.43 8.29 1.51
N TRP A 132 -15.40 8.65 2.79
CA TRP A 132 -16.00 9.89 3.29
C TRP A 132 -15.10 11.10 3.10
N ALA A 133 -13.80 10.90 2.86
CA ALA A 133 -12.89 11.97 2.49
C ALA A 133 -13.23 12.54 1.10
N ASP A 134 -12.97 13.84 0.95
CA ASP A 134 -13.01 14.54 -0.34
C ASP A 134 -11.87 14.04 -1.25
N GLU A 135 -10.71 13.72 -0.66
CA GLU A 135 -9.54 13.12 -1.31
C GLU A 135 -9.24 11.74 -0.69
N PRO A 136 -9.74 10.63 -1.26
CA PRO A 136 -9.73 9.33 -0.62
C PRO A 136 -8.34 8.69 -0.49
N ASP A 137 -7.41 9.05 -1.38
CA ASP A 137 -6.00 8.67 -1.31
C ASP A 137 -5.28 9.27 -0.10
N THR A 138 -5.81 10.37 0.46
CA THR A 138 -5.23 11.02 1.65
C THR A 138 -5.54 10.33 2.97
N VAL A 139 -6.53 9.44 2.96
CA VAL A 139 -7.08 8.79 4.17
C VAL A 139 -7.07 7.26 4.03
N ILE A 140 -6.32 6.72 3.06
CA ILE A 140 -6.14 5.28 2.94
C ILE A 140 -5.23 4.78 4.06
N THR A 141 -5.68 3.75 4.78
CA THR A 141 -4.90 3.24 5.92
C THR A 141 -3.84 2.26 5.45
N CYS A 142 -2.58 2.53 5.78
CA CYS A 142 -1.45 1.64 5.53
C CYS A 142 -1.23 0.71 6.73
N VAL A 143 -1.18 -0.60 6.50
CA VAL A 143 -1.09 -1.60 7.57
C VAL A 143 0.10 -2.53 7.36
N ASP A 144 1.02 -2.51 8.32
CA ASP A 144 2.02 -3.57 8.49
C ASP A 144 1.33 -4.86 8.95
N ALA A 145 1.44 -5.92 8.15
CA ALA A 145 0.78 -7.21 8.37
C ALA A 145 1.41 -8.01 9.53
N ASP A 146 2.68 -7.75 9.83
CA ASP A 146 3.45 -8.45 10.86
C ASP A 146 3.50 -7.66 12.18
N TYR A 147 2.92 -6.46 12.21
CA TYR A 147 2.82 -5.64 13.41
C TYR A 147 2.23 -6.42 14.59
N ARG A 148 2.98 -6.44 15.69
CA ARG A 148 2.54 -6.93 16.99
C ARG A 148 2.64 -5.78 18.00
N THR A 149 1.58 -5.56 18.77
CA THR A 149 1.54 -4.58 19.86
C THR A 149 2.68 -4.77 20.86
N GLU A 150 3.11 -6.02 21.06
CA GLU A 150 4.23 -6.39 21.95
C GLU A 150 5.59 -5.87 21.46
N ASN A 151 5.75 -5.64 20.16
CA ASN A 151 6.98 -5.14 19.54
C ASN A 151 6.98 -3.61 19.39
N TYR A 152 5.91 -2.94 19.82
CA TYR A 152 5.81 -1.49 19.74
C TYR A 152 6.72 -0.83 20.77
N VAL A 153 7.82 -0.24 20.30
CA VAL A 153 8.61 0.72 21.08
C VAL A 153 8.03 2.11 20.78
N PRO A 154 7.36 2.78 21.74
CA PRO A 154 6.89 4.13 21.50
C PRO A 154 8.08 5.02 21.17
N MET A 155 8.02 5.75 20.07
CA MET A 155 9.02 6.77 19.78
C MET A 155 9.07 7.75 20.97
N PRO A 156 10.25 8.03 21.54
CA PRO A 156 10.37 9.01 22.59
C PRO A 156 9.86 10.34 22.03
N LYS A 157 8.82 10.90 22.65
CA LYS A 157 8.31 12.22 22.30
C LYS A 157 9.50 13.18 22.39
N HIS A 158 9.83 13.85 21.29
CA HIS A 158 10.77 14.97 21.31
C HIS A 158 10.29 15.96 22.37
N GLN A 159 10.93 15.95 23.53
CA GLN A 159 10.87 17.05 24.48
C GLN A 159 11.61 18.20 23.81
N ASN A 160 10.85 19.18 23.32
CA ASN A 160 11.42 20.46 22.92
C ASN A 160 12.21 21.01 24.10
N PRO A 161 13.50 21.34 23.95
CA PRO A 161 14.22 22.08 24.97
C PRO A 161 13.60 23.48 25.09
N ASN A 162 13.45 23.92 26.34
CA ASN A 162 13.00 25.24 26.77
C ASN A 162 13.76 26.39 26.10
#